data_AF-D9ZEP9-F1
#
_entry.id   AF-D9ZEP9-F1
#
_cell.length_a   1.000
_cell.length_b   1.000
_cell.length_c   1.000
_cell.angle_alpha   90.00
_cell.angle_beta   90.00
_cell.angle_gamma   90.00
#
_symmetry.space_group_name_H-M   'P 1'
#
loop_
_entity.id
_entity.type
_entity.pdbx_description
1 polymer ?
#
loop_
_entity_poly.entity_id
_entity_poly.type
_entity_poly.pdbx_seq_one_letter_code
_entity_poly.pdbx_strand_id
1 'polypeptide(L)'
;MLKRLLEEYRLGATRDGAVIFWQIDSNNKVRTGKVIQYNPEDGHRIKGGQTSAVDWIHSILKRQRVLPEKWQLSQCLFGEHLLGGNPDKVVVLVESEKSAVIGSSIFPGYVWLATGGKSQLREEKLRVLTGRTVLLFPDADGYAEWKQRAGSMNFCKAIVSDIIEKNATPKQKADHIDIADWIIYQIREGKLMCTADHLVEAEKILQRMMEKNPLLQKLIDDLDLVLVGASPIRYGD
;
A
#
# COMPACT_ATOMS: atom_id res chain seq x y z
N MET A 1 4.85 10.76 -9.04
CA MET A 1 4.44 9.65 -8.15
C MET A 1 4.19 10.12 -6.71
N LEU A 2 5.18 10.65 -5.98
CA LEU A 2 5.02 11.02 -4.57
C LEU A 2 3.88 12.02 -4.28
N LYS A 3 3.78 13.12 -5.04
CA LYS A 3 2.69 14.11 -4.87
C LYS A 3 1.30 13.47 -5.00
N ARG A 4 1.11 12.61 -6.00
CA ARG A 4 -0.13 11.83 -6.20
C ARG A 4 -0.49 11.05 -4.94
N LEU A 5 0.46 10.31 -4.37
CA LEU A 5 0.21 9.48 -3.18
C LEU A 5 -0.13 10.33 -1.95
N LEU A 6 0.58 11.45 -1.76
CA LEU A 6 0.32 12.40 -0.67
C LEU A 6 -1.11 12.96 -0.75
N GLU A 7 -1.54 13.34 -1.95
CA GLU A 7 -2.88 13.91 -2.20
C GLU A 7 -3.98 12.84 -2.13
N GLU A 8 -3.77 11.68 -2.75
CA GLU A 8 -4.72 10.57 -2.82
C GLU A 8 -5.02 10.00 -1.43
N TYR A 9 -3.98 9.69 -0.65
CA TYR A 9 -4.13 9.20 0.73
C TYR A 9 -4.25 10.32 1.76
N ARG A 10 -4.18 11.58 1.33
CA ARG A 10 -4.27 12.79 2.17
C ARG A 10 -3.30 12.76 3.34
N LEU A 11 -2.08 12.26 3.13
CA LEU A 11 -1.08 12.08 4.19
C LEU A 11 -0.75 13.42 4.87
N GLY A 12 -0.70 13.42 6.20
CA GLY A 12 -0.26 14.57 6.98
C GLY A 12 1.18 14.41 7.48
N ALA A 13 1.76 15.51 7.96
CA ALA A 13 3.03 15.52 8.65
C ALA A 13 2.96 16.42 9.88
N THR A 14 3.62 16.03 10.96
CA THR A 14 3.83 16.87 12.14
C THR A 14 5.08 17.74 11.97
N ARG A 15 5.25 18.75 12.84
CA ARG A 15 6.41 19.66 12.79
C ARG A 15 7.74 18.95 13.08
N ASP A 16 7.69 17.89 13.88
CA ASP A 16 8.81 17.02 14.25
C ASP A 16 9.04 15.86 13.25
N GLY A 17 8.37 15.89 12.09
CA GLY A 17 8.65 14.99 10.98
C GLY A 17 7.99 13.60 11.07
N ALA A 18 7.03 13.40 11.98
CA ALA A 18 6.21 12.20 11.99
C ALA A 18 5.12 12.26 10.91
N VAL A 19 4.79 11.11 10.32
CA VAL A 19 3.73 10.98 9.32
C VAL A 19 2.40 10.76 10.02
N ILE A 20 1.34 11.41 9.52
CA ILE A 20 -0.03 11.22 9.98
C ILE A 20 -0.81 10.45 8.92
N PHE A 21 -1.22 9.23 9.26
CA PHE A 21 -2.13 8.43 8.45
C PHE A 21 -3.57 8.68 8.90
N TRP A 22 -4.30 9.46 8.13
CA TRP A 22 -5.68 9.81 8.45
C TRP A 22 -6.65 8.66 8.15
N GLN A 23 -7.52 8.37 9.12
CA GLN A 23 -8.67 7.50 8.92
C GLN A 23 -9.84 8.40 8.54
N ILE A 24 -10.18 8.40 7.25
CA ILE A 24 -11.23 9.22 6.65
C ILE A 24 -12.29 8.28 6.11
N ASP A 25 -13.52 8.41 6.59
CA ASP A 25 -14.60 7.51 6.22
C ASP A 25 -15.14 7.77 4.81
N SER A 26 -15.98 6.87 4.32
CA SER A 26 -16.68 6.99 3.03
C SER A 26 -17.50 8.28 2.85
N ASN A 27 -17.86 8.98 3.92
CA ASN A 27 -18.54 10.29 3.89
C ASN A 27 -17.55 11.46 3.96
N ASN A 28 -16.25 11.22 3.74
CA ASN A 28 -15.17 12.18 3.86
C ASN A 28 -15.00 12.80 5.26
N LYS A 29 -15.49 12.14 6.33
CA LYS A 29 -15.29 12.62 7.71
C LYS A 29 -14.00 12.05 8.28
N VAL A 30 -13.16 12.92 8.82
CA VAL A 30 -11.94 12.51 9.54
C VAL A 30 -12.33 11.90 10.88
N ARG A 31 -12.02 10.61 11.07
CA ARG A 31 -12.32 9.86 12.30
C ARG A 31 -11.20 9.95 13.32
N THR A 32 -9.96 9.91 12.86
CA THR A 32 -8.73 10.07 13.65
C THR A 32 -7.54 10.14 12.68
N GLY A 33 -6.33 10.37 13.19
CA GLY A 33 -5.07 10.10 12.49
C GLY A 33 -4.13 9.30 13.38
N LYS A 34 -3.37 8.38 12.80
CA LYS A 34 -2.29 7.63 13.46
C LYS A 34 -0.98 8.32 13.15
N VAL A 35 -0.23 8.68 14.19
CA VAL A 35 1.03 9.42 14.08
C VAL A 35 2.19 8.45 14.26
N ILE A 36 3.06 8.35 13.25
CA ILE A 36 4.19 7.40 13.23
C ILE A 36 5.46 8.12 12.79
N GLN A 37 6.54 7.92 13.53
CA GLN A 37 7.87 8.33 13.10
C GLN A 37 8.61 7.16 12.44
N TYR A 38 9.28 7.43 11.33
CA TYR A 38 10.09 6.48 10.60
C TYR A 38 11.54 6.93 10.62
N ASN A 39 12.46 5.99 10.70
CA ASN A 39 13.87 6.25 10.50
C ASN A 39 14.09 6.54 8.99
N PRO A 40 14.67 7.70 8.63
CA PRO A 40 14.86 8.07 7.22
C PRO A 40 15.85 7.16 6.47
N GLU A 41 16.76 6.48 7.18
CA GLU A 41 17.79 5.63 6.57
C GLU A 41 17.25 4.28 6.11
N ASP A 42 16.39 3.65 6.91
CA ASP A 42 15.92 2.27 6.69
C ASP A 42 14.40 2.15 6.48
N GLY A 43 13.63 3.22 6.72
CA GLY A 43 12.17 3.22 6.58
C GLY A 43 11.44 2.38 7.64
N HIS A 44 12.14 1.90 8.66
CA HIS A 44 11.53 1.22 9.79
C HIS A 44 10.89 2.23 10.75
N ARG A 45 9.76 1.82 11.33
CA ARG A 45 9.10 2.60 12.36
C ARG A 45 10.02 2.71 13.57
N ILE A 46 10.25 3.93 14.04
CA ILE A 46 10.95 4.17 15.30
C ILE A 46 10.04 3.69 16.42
N LYS A 47 10.45 2.64 17.14
CA LYS A 47 9.77 2.15 18.34
C LYS A 47 10.38 2.88 19.54
N GLY A 48 9.79 4.00 19.95
CA GLY A 48 10.15 4.72 21.18
C GLY A 48 10.19 3.79 22.40
N GLY A 49 11.04 4.16 23.38
CA GLY A 49 11.21 3.43 24.65
C GLY A 49 9.97 3.48 25.56
N GLN A 50 10.05 4.12 26.73
CA GLN A 50 9.01 4.08 27.78
C GLN A 50 7.65 4.71 27.42
N THR A 51 7.53 5.44 26.30
CA THR A 51 6.27 6.01 25.80
C THR A 51 5.94 5.44 24.43
N SER A 52 4.64 5.20 24.18
CA SER A 52 4.17 4.51 22.98
C SER A 52 4.64 5.23 21.71
N ALA A 53 5.43 4.54 20.91
CA ALA A 53 5.96 4.95 19.62
C ALA A 53 4.92 5.26 18.51
N VAL A 54 3.64 5.27 18.87
CA VAL A 54 2.51 5.67 18.03
C VAL A 54 1.69 6.60 18.88
N ASP A 55 1.41 7.76 18.32
CA ASP A 55 0.44 8.69 18.87
C ASP A 55 -0.83 8.67 18.02
N TRP A 56 -1.90 9.21 18.58
CA TRP A 56 -3.18 9.32 17.88
C TRP A 56 -3.71 10.74 18.00
N ILE A 57 -4.21 11.28 16.90
CA ILE A 57 -4.70 12.65 16.84
C ILE A 57 -5.84 12.88 17.85
N HIS A 58 -6.78 11.94 17.98
CA HIS A 58 -7.86 12.09 18.97
C HIS A 58 -7.33 12.12 20.41
N SER A 59 -6.29 11.35 20.73
CA SER A 59 -5.64 11.38 22.05
C SER A 59 -4.94 12.71 22.30
N ILE A 60 -4.23 13.25 21.29
CA ILE A 60 -3.61 14.58 21.35
C ILE A 60 -4.68 15.66 21.59
N LEU A 61 -5.77 15.64 20.81
CA LEU A 61 -6.84 16.63 20.91
C LEU A 61 -7.62 16.55 22.24
N LYS A 62 -7.78 15.35 22.81
CA LYS A 62 -8.32 15.19 24.17
C LYS A 62 -7.40 15.79 25.23
N ARG A 63 -6.08 15.49 25.17
CA ARG A 63 -5.08 16.09 26.08
C ARG A 63 -5.07 17.62 25.99
N GLN A 64 -5.26 18.16 24.79
CA GLN A 64 -5.36 19.61 24.54
C GLN A 64 -6.74 20.21 24.89
N ARG A 65 -7.69 19.41 25.38
CA ARG A 65 -9.07 19.82 25.69
C ARG A 65 -9.84 20.41 24.50
N VAL A 66 -9.41 20.10 23.27
CA VAL A 66 -10.13 20.44 22.03
C VAL A 66 -11.29 19.48 21.81
N LEU A 67 -11.09 18.19 22.08
CA LEU A 67 -12.15 17.18 22.07
C LEU A 67 -12.72 16.96 23.48
N PRO A 68 -14.05 16.84 23.63
CA PRO A 68 -14.67 16.46 24.90
C PRO A 68 -14.18 15.08 25.37
N GLU A 69 -14.08 14.88 26.68
CA GLU A 69 -13.68 13.57 27.24
C GLU A 69 -14.62 12.44 26.82
N LYS A 70 -15.93 12.75 26.77
CA LYS A 70 -17.00 11.84 26.31
C LYS A 70 -16.94 11.48 24.83
N TRP A 71 -16.08 12.11 24.03
CA TRP A 71 -15.93 11.76 22.62
C TRP A 71 -15.44 10.32 22.49
N GLN A 72 -16.07 9.54 21.62
CA GLN A 72 -15.74 8.13 21.41
C GLN A 72 -15.10 7.94 20.05
N LEU A 73 -14.00 7.16 20.06
CA LEU A 73 -13.31 6.78 18.84
C LEU A 73 -14.19 5.84 18.03
N SER A 74 -14.36 6.16 16.76
CA SER A 74 -15.02 5.29 15.79
C SER A 74 -14.15 5.24 14.55
N GLN A 75 -13.30 4.21 14.51
CA GLN A 75 -12.28 4.02 13.47
C GLN A 75 -12.89 3.50 12.18
N CYS A 76 -12.29 3.88 11.06
CA CYS A 76 -12.58 3.38 9.73
C CYS A 76 -11.29 2.77 9.13
N LEU A 77 -11.34 2.24 7.90
CA LEU A 77 -10.12 1.78 7.23
C LEU A 77 -9.28 2.99 6.78
N PHE A 78 -7.97 2.84 6.77
CA PHE A 78 -7.10 3.80 6.08
C PHE A 78 -7.33 3.66 4.57
N GLY A 79 -7.54 4.79 3.88
CA GLY A 79 -7.89 4.82 2.45
C GLY A 79 -9.37 4.60 2.14
N GLU A 80 -10.25 4.46 3.15
CA GLU A 80 -11.68 4.17 2.93
C GLU A 80 -12.37 5.21 2.05
N HIS A 81 -11.98 6.49 2.18
CA HIS A 81 -12.46 7.59 1.34
C HIS A 81 -12.23 7.39 -0.16
N LEU A 82 -11.34 6.48 -0.56
CA LEU A 82 -11.06 6.15 -1.96
C LEU A 82 -12.12 5.23 -2.59
N LEU A 83 -12.91 4.52 -1.78
CA LEU A 83 -13.87 3.51 -2.27
C LEU A 83 -14.94 4.12 -3.18
N GLY A 84 -15.47 5.30 -2.82
CA GLY A 84 -16.56 5.94 -3.54
C GLY A 84 -16.18 6.35 -4.98
N GLY A 85 -14.93 6.77 -5.19
CA GLY A 85 -14.42 7.12 -6.53
C GLY A 85 -13.95 5.92 -7.36
N ASN A 86 -13.97 4.71 -6.79
CA ASN A 86 -13.44 3.50 -7.42
C ASN A 86 -14.39 2.31 -7.21
N PRO A 87 -15.64 2.34 -7.71
CA PRO A 87 -16.65 1.30 -7.46
C PRO A 87 -16.24 -0.09 -8.00
N ASP A 88 -15.58 -0.16 -9.15
CA ASP A 88 -15.30 -1.42 -9.85
C ASP A 88 -13.92 -2.02 -9.56
N LYS A 89 -13.02 -1.23 -8.97
CA LYS A 89 -11.66 -1.69 -8.68
C LYS A 89 -11.64 -2.75 -7.58
N VAL A 90 -10.77 -3.74 -7.74
CA VAL A 90 -10.49 -4.71 -6.68
C VAL A 90 -9.83 -3.99 -5.50
N VAL A 91 -10.29 -4.33 -4.28
CA VAL A 91 -9.72 -3.79 -3.04
C VAL A 91 -8.58 -4.68 -2.58
N VAL A 92 -7.46 -4.08 -2.22
CA VAL A 92 -6.34 -4.75 -1.56
C VAL A 92 -6.30 -4.31 -0.11
N LEU A 93 -6.37 -5.26 0.82
CA LEU A 93 -6.36 -5.00 2.25
C LEU A 93 -5.06 -5.53 2.87
N VAL A 94 -4.34 -4.64 3.55
CA VAL A 94 -3.07 -4.92 4.26
C VAL A 94 -3.14 -4.50 5.72
N GLU A 95 -2.16 -4.88 6.53
CA GLU A 95 -2.12 -4.52 7.95
C GLU A 95 -1.77 -3.06 8.18
N SER A 96 -0.73 -2.58 7.49
CA SER A 96 -0.12 -1.27 7.77
C SER A 96 -0.42 -0.23 6.69
N GLU A 97 -0.56 1.02 7.13
CA GLU A 97 -0.83 2.16 6.24
C GLU A 97 0.35 2.41 5.28
N LYS A 98 1.59 2.17 5.74
CA LYS A 98 2.79 2.26 4.90
C LYS A 98 2.72 1.30 3.72
N SER A 99 2.35 0.04 3.97
CA SER A 99 2.28 -1.00 2.93
C SER A 99 1.20 -0.69 1.90
N ALA A 100 0.07 -0.10 2.33
CA ALA A 100 -0.98 0.36 1.41
C ALA A 100 -0.47 1.47 0.46
N VAL A 101 0.25 2.46 1.01
CA VAL A 101 0.82 3.56 0.21
C VAL A 101 1.86 3.03 -0.78
N ILE A 102 2.81 2.19 -0.33
CA ILE A 102 3.82 1.58 -1.21
C ILE A 102 3.15 0.71 -2.27
N GLY A 103 2.22 -0.16 -1.88
CA GLY A 103 1.49 -1.03 -2.80
C GLY A 103 0.73 -0.26 -3.87
N SER A 104 0.05 0.83 -3.51
CA SER A 104 -0.68 1.69 -4.46
C SER A 104 0.25 2.41 -5.46
N SER A 105 1.50 2.63 -5.09
CA SER A 105 2.49 3.24 -5.98
C SER A 105 2.90 2.29 -7.11
N ILE A 106 3.01 0.99 -6.79
CA ILE A 106 3.46 -0.08 -7.70
C ILE A 106 2.28 -0.67 -8.49
N PHE A 107 1.12 -0.80 -7.84
CA PHE A 107 -0.09 -1.39 -8.41
C PHE A 107 -1.29 -0.42 -8.31
N PRO A 108 -1.32 0.66 -9.11
CA PRO A 108 -2.36 1.70 -9.05
C PRO A 108 -3.73 1.25 -9.59
N GLY A 109 -3.82 0.08 -10.21
CA GLY A 109 -5.07 -0.53 -10.68
C GLY A 109 -5.99 -1.03 -9.57
N TYR A 110 -5.52 -1.03 -8.32
CA TYR A 110 -6.25 -1.50 -7.14
C TYR A 110 -6.51 -0.36 -6.16
N VAL A 111 -7.52 -0.52 -5.29
CA VAL A 111 -7.72 0.36 -4.14
C VAL A 111 -7.05 -0.26 -2.93
N TRP A 112 -5.94 0.33 -2.47
CA TRP A 112 -5.21 -0.19 -1.32
C TRP A 112 -5.72 0.44 -0.03
N LEU A 113 -6.11 -0.41 0.92
CA LEU A 113 -6.62 -0.06 2.23
C LEU A 113 -5.77 -0.71 3.32
N ALA A 114 -5.74 -0.12 4.51
CA ALA A 114 -5.11 -0.74 5.67
C ALA A 114 -6.05 -0.82 6.89
N THR A 115 -5.93 -1.92 7.63
CA THR A 115 -6.68 -2.12 8.89
C THR A 115 -6.11 -1.26 10.03
N GLY A 116 -4.82 -0.92 9.95
CA GLY A 116 -4.07 -0.17 10.95
C GLY A 116 -3.44 -1.05 12.04
N GLY A 117 -3.42 -2.37 11.84
CA GLY A 117 -2.74 -3.37 12.66
C GLY A 117 -3.45 -4.74 12.66
N LYS A 118 -2.72 -5.80 12.99
CA LYS A 118 -3.18 -7.21 13.00
C LYS A 118 -4.55 -7.45 13.66
N SER A 119 -4.77 -6.85 14.82
CA SER A 119 -5.99 -7.04 15.62
C SER A 119 -7.18 -6.14 15.21
N GLN A 120 -7.03 -5.34 14.15
CA GLN A 120 -8.02 -4.34 13.74
C GLN A 120 -8.97 -4.82 12.62
N LEU A 121 -8.95 -6.12 12.31
CA LEU A 121 -9.84 -6.75 11.33
C LEU A 121 -11.21 -7.05 11.95
N ARG A 122 -11.90 -6.01 12.42
CA ARG A 122 -13.24 -6.08 13.01
C ARG A 122 -14.30 -6.00 11.92
N GLU A 123 -15.32 -6.85 12.02
CA GLU A 123 -16.40 -6.94 11.03
C GLU A 123 -17.07 -5.58 10.76
N GLU A 124 -17.37 -4.81 11.80
CA GLU A 124 -17.98 -3.47 11.69
C GLU A 124 -17.20 -2.53 10.76
N LYS A 125 -15.85 -2.54 10.83
CA LYS A 125 -14.99 -1.73 9.96
C LYS A 125 -14.98 -2.24 8.52
N LEU A 126 -15.18 -3.54 8.32
CA LEU A 126 -15.12 -4.18 7.01
C LEU A 126 -16.45 -4.13 6.27
N ARG A 127 -17.57 -3.82 6.94
CA ARG A 127 -18.89 -3.68 6.30
C ARG A 127 -18.90 -2.70 5.13
N VAL A 128 -18.02 -1.70 5.13
CA VAL A 128 -17.84 -0.77 4.00
C VAL A 128 -17.41 -1.48 2.70
N LEU A 129 -16.90 -2.71 2.78
CA LEU A 129 -16.47 -3.53 1.65
C LEU A 129 -17.58 -4.43 1.09
N THR A 130 -18.84 -4.23 1.52
CA THR A 130 -19.98 -5.04 1.05
C THR A 130 -20.08 -5.02 -0.48
N GLY A 131 -20.22 -6.21 -1.08
CA GLY A 131 -20.29 -6.39 -2.53
C GLY A 131 -18.96 -6.26 -3.28
N ARG A 132 -17.85 -6.00 -2.60
CA ARG A 132 -16.53 -5.83 -3.23
C ARG A 132 -15.80 -7.16 -3.40
N THR A 133 -14.88 -7.23 -4.36
CA THR A 133 -13.81 -8.23 -4.36
C THR A 133 -12.62 -7.69 -3.58
N VAL A 134 -12.18 -8.43 -2.56
CA VAL A 134 -11.15 -8.03 -1.61
C VAL A 134 -10.03 -9.05 -1.60
N LEU A 135 -8.82 -8.61 -1.94
CA LEU A 135 -7.58 -9.38 -1.80
C LEU A 135 -6.92 -9.01 -0.47
N LEU A 136 -6.79 -9.97 0.42
CA LEU A 136 -6.18 -9.80 1.73
C LEU A 136 -4.72 -10.27 1.68
N PHE A 137 -3.79 -9.41 2.06
CA PHE A 137 -2.37 -9.74 2.19
C PHE A 137 -1.96 -9.59 3.66
N PRO A 138 -2.04 -10.68 4.43
CA PRO A 138 -1.58 -10.70 5.82
C PRO A 138 -0.06 -10.57 5.89
N ASP A 139 0.45 -10.05 7.01
CA ASP A 139 1.89 -10.09 7.31
C ASP A 139 2.34 -11.55 7.53
N ALA A 140 3.65 -11.79 7.57
CA ALA A 140 4.21 -13.15 7.63
C ALA A 140 3.72 -14.02 8.81
N ASP A 141 3.25 -13.42 9.91
CA ASP A 141 2.68 -14.11 11.07
C ASP A 141 1.14 -13.98 11.18
N GLY A 142 0.49 -13.36 10.18
CA GLY A 142 -0.94 -13.06 10.17
C GLY A 142 -1.81 -14.04 9.38
N TYR A 143 -1.22 -14.92 8.57
CA TYR A 143 -1.96 -15.73 7.58
C TYR A 143 -3.12 -16.54 8.18
N ALA A 144 -2.87 -17.30 9.25
CA ALA A 144 -3.89 -18.16 9.85
C ALA A 144 -5.07 -17.35 10.42
N GLU A 145 -4.79 -16.27 11.15
CA GLU A 145 -5.81 -15.39 11.73
C GLU A 145 -6.65 -14.71 10.64
N TRP A 146 -6.00 -14.19 9.60
CA TRP A 146 -6.68 -13.52 8.50
C TRP A 146 -7.50 -14.48 7.66
N LYS A 147 -7.01 -15.70 7.42
CA LYS A 147 -7.76 -16.76 6.74
C LYS A 147 -9.01 -17.16 7.52
N GLN A 148 -8.89 -17.33 8.83
CA GLN A 148 -10.04 -17.62 9.69
C GLN A 148 -11.08 -16.49 9.62
N ARG A 149 -10.66 -15.23 9.78
CA ARG A 149 -11.58 -14.08 9.73
C ARG A 149 -12.21 -13.86 8.37
N ALA A 150 -11.46 -14.06 7.28
CA ALA A 150 -11.98 -13.98 5.92
C ALA A 150 -13.09 -15.02 5.66
N GLY A 151 -13.01 -16.20 6.30
CA GLY A 151 -14.07 -17.20 6.27
C GLY A 151 -15.43 -16.70 6.79
N SER A 152 -15.43 -15.69 7.66
CA SER A 152 -16.64 -15.06 8.21
C SER A 152 -17.11 -13.85 7.40
N MET A 153 -16.39 -13.41 6.36
CA MET A 153 -16.70 -12.21 5.56
C MET A 153 -17.75 -12.48 4.48
N ASN A 154 -18.96 -12.89 4.87
CA ASN A 154 -20.05 -13.25 3.94
C ASN A 154 -20.62 -12.08 3.12
N PHE A 155 -20.24 -10.84 3.42
CA PHE A 155 -20.73 -9.63 2.76
C PHE A 155 -19.88 -9.21 1.56
N CYS A 156 -18.73 -9.84 1.31
CA CYS A 156 -17.85 -9.52 0.19
C CYS A 156 -17.13 -10.77 -0.33
N LYS A 157 -16.52 -10.69 -1.51
CA LYS A 157 -15.68 -11.77 -2.05
C LYS A 157 -14.26 -11.61 -1.52
N ALA A 158 -13.97 -12.21 -0.36
CA ALA A 158 -12.66 -12.18 0.27
C ALA A 158 -11.74 -13.31 -0.23
N ILE A 159 -10.52 -12.97 -0.63
CA ILE A 159 -9.48 -13.91 -1.06
C ILE A 159 -8.21 -13.60 -0.27
N VAL A 160 -7.74 -14.57 0.53
CA VAL A 160 -6.51 -14.41 1.33
C VAL A 160 -5.32 -14.95 0.54
N SER A 161 -4.34 -14.09 0.29
CA SER A 161 -3.09 -14.46 -0.38
C SER A 161 -2.19 -15.25 0.55
N ASP A 162 -1.64 -16.36 0.05
CA ASP A 162 -0.64 -17.18 0.74
C ASP A 162 0.79 -16.95 0.20
N ILE A 163 1.00 -15.88 -0.58
CA ILE A 163 2.28 -15.61 -1.25
C ILE A 163 3.44 -15.48 -0.26
N ILE A 164 3.25 -14.73 0.83
CA ILE A 164 4.29 -14.56 1.87
C ILE A 164 4.45 -15.86 2.65
N GLU A 165 3.34 -16.50 3.03
CA GLU A 165 3.36 -17.76 3.78
C GLU A 165 4.17 -18.86 3.05
N LYS A 166 4.01 -18.97 1.73
CA LYS A 166 4.68 -20.01 0.92
C LYS A 166 6.10 -19.66 0.50
N ASN A 167 6.39 -18.39 0.24
CA ASN A 167 7.64 -18.00 -0.43
C ASN A 167 8.63 -17.24 0.46
N ALA A 168 8.19 -16.71 1.62
CA ALA A 168 9.11 -16.03 2.54
C ALA A 168 10.13 -17.00 3.14
N THR A 169 11.40 -16.61 3.10
CA THR A 169 12.49 -17.32 3.78
C THR A 169 12.28 -17.32 5.31
N PRO A 170 12.91 -18.25 6.06
CA PRO A 170 12.82 -18.25 7.52
C PRO A 170 13.22 -16.92 8.16
N LYS A 171 14.24 -16.25 7.61
CA LYS A 171 14.66 -14.92 8.06
C LYS A 171 13.58 -13.87 7.82
N GLN A 172 13.00 -13.82 6.62
CA GLN A 172 11.90 -12.90 6.31
C GLN A 172 10.66 -13.14 7.19
N LYS A 173 10.35 -14.40 7.50
CA LYS A 173 9.26 -14.71 8.45
C LYS A 173 9.57 -14.20 9.86
N ALA A 174 10.81 -14.38 10.33
CA ALA A 174 11.26 -13.84 11.62
C ALA A 174 11.28 -12.31 11.67
N ASP A 175 11.54 -11.66 10.53
CA ASP A 175 11.51 -10.20 10.39
C ASP A 175 10.07 -9.64 10.25
N HIS A 176 9.05 -10.50 10.26
CA HIS A 176 7.63 -10.14 10.14
C HIS A 176 7.33 -9.30 8.89
N ILE A 177 7.89 -9.69 7.74
CA ILE A 177 7.72 -8.91 6.50
C ILE A 177 6.25 -8.82 6.09
N ASP A 178 5.91 -7.71 5.44
CA ASP A 178 4.62 -7.50 4.79
C ASP A 178 4.71 -7.65 3.26
N ILE A 179 3.59 -7.43 2.56
CA ILE A 179 3.56 -7.53 1.09
C ILE A 179 4.39 -6.46 0.40
N ALA A 180 4.51 -5.27 0.97
CA ALA A 180 5.34 -4.20 0.40
C ALA A 180 6.83 -4.56 0.51
N ASP A 181 7.26 -5.09 1.66
CA ASP A 181 8.61 -5.61 1.85
C ASP A 181 8.89 -6.74 0.86
N TRP A 182 7.96 -7.70 0.73
CA TRP A 182 8.06 -8.79 -0.25
C TRP A 182 8.24 -8.25 -1.68
N ILE A 183 7.40 -7.32 -2.11
CA ILE A 183 7.50 -6.70 -3.44
C ILE A 183 8.86 -6.02 -3.62
N ILE A 184 9.35 -5.27 -2.61
CA ILE A 184 10.66 -4.61 -2.66
C ILE A 184 11.79 -5.64 -2.80
N TYR A 185 11.75 -6.76 -2.09
CA TYR A 185 12.71 -7.85 -2.26
C TYR A 185 12.69 -8.40 -3.69
N GLN A 186 11.50 -8.68 -4.23
CA GLN A 186 11.37 -9.20 -5.58
C GLN A 186 11.87 -8.21 -6.64
N ILE A 187 11.68 -6.90 -6.44
CA ILE A 187 12.24 -5.86 -7.33
C ILE A 187 13.76 -5.84 -7.25
N ARG A 188 14.34 -5.86 -6.03
CA ARG A 188 15.80 -5.86 -5.83
C ARG A 188 16.48 -7.10 -6.42
N GLU A 189 15.78 -8.23 -6.41
CA GLU A 189 16.24 -9.49 -7.02
C GLU A 189 15.94 -9.59 -8.52
N GLY A 190 15.32 -8.56 -9.14
CA GLY A 190 14.95 -8.56 -10.56
C GLY A 190 13.86 -9.57 -10.94
N LYS A 191 13.08 -10.05 -9.96
CA LYS A 191 11.99 -11.03 -10.12
C LYS A 191 10.62 -10.37 -10.33
N LEU A 192 10.43 -9.17 -9.80
CA LEU A 192 9.27 -8.31 -10.07
C LEU A 192 9.75 -7.06 -10.79
N MET A 193 9.16 -6.79 -11.95
CA MET A 193 9.54 -5.67 -12.80
C MET A 193 8.63 -4.48 -12.49
N CYS A 194 9.18 -3.40 -11.91
CA CYS A 194 8.45 -2.14 -11.78
C CYS A 194 8.21 -1.55 -13.17
N THR A 195 6.95 -1.41 -13.58
CA THR A 195 6.57 -0.88 -14.91
C THR A 195 7.14 0.51 -15.17
N ALA A 196 7.31 1.33 -14.13
CA ALA A 196 7.93 2.66 -14.25
C ALA A 196 9.41 2.59 -14.63
N ASP A 197 10.20 1.70 -14.00
CA ASP A 197 11.63 1.60 -14.27
C ASP A 197 11.92 0.95 -15.62
N HIS A 198 11.08 0.02 -16.08
CA HIS A 198 11.18 -0.56 -17.42
C HIS A 198 10.68 0.37 -18.51
N LEU A 199 9.67 1.22 -18.28
CA LEU A 199 9.34 2.28 -19.23
C LEU A 199 10.52 3.24 -19.34
N VAL A 200 11.13 3.63 -18.23
CA VAL A 200 12.32 4.49 -18.24
C VAL A 200 13.52 3.81 -18.92
N GLU A 201 13.76 2.52 -18.68
CA GLU A 201 14.87 1.81 -19.34
C GLU A 201 14.57 1.49 -20.82
N ALA A 202 13.34 1.11 -21.15
CA ALA A 202 12.92 0.91 -22.54
C ALA A 202 12.90 2.26 -23.30
N GLU A 203 12.54 3.38 -22.66
CA GLU A 203 12.66 4.73 -23.22
C GLU A 203 14.13 5.09 -23.45
N LYS A 204 15.03 4.80 -22.49
CA LYS A 204 16.47 5.01 -22.67
C LYS A 204 17.04 4.16 -23.81
N ILE A 205 16.63 2.90 -23.92
CA ILE A 205 17.04 2.00 -25.01
C ILE A 205 16.49 2.53 -26.33
N LEU A 206 15.22 2.94 -26.37
CA LEU A 206 14.60 3.49 -27.56
C LEU A 206 15.30 4.77 -28.01
N GLN A 207 15.63 5.68 -27.11
CA GLN A 207 16.41 6.89 -27.44
C GLN A 207 17.77 6.54 -28.05
N ARG A 208 18.52 5.59 -27.47
CA ARG A 208 19.79 5.11 -28.04
C ARG A 208 19.61 4.47 -29.43
N MET A 209 18.47 3.80 -29.68
CA MET A 209 18.16 3.23 -30.99
C MET A 209 17.81 4.32 -32.02
N MET A 210 17.07 5.35 -31.60
CA MET A 210 16.74 6.50 -32.45
C MET A 210 17.98 7.34 -32.80
N GLU A 211 18.92 7.49 -31.88
CA GLU A 211 20.22 8.12 -32.16
C GLU A 211 21.01 7.38 -33.25
N LYS A 212 20.93 6.04 -33.26
CA LYS A 212 21.59 5.20 -34.26
C LYS A 212 20.83 5.14 -35.58
N ASN A 213 19.51 5.25 -35.54
CA ASN A 213 18.68 5.23 -36.73
C ASN A 213 17.50 6.21 -36.61
N PRO A 214 17.62 7.42 -37.19
CA PRO A 214 16.56 8.43 -37.15
C PRO A 214 15.24 8.00 -37.80
N LEU A 215 15.25 6.98 -38.68
CA LEU A 215 14.03 6.47 -39.31
C LEU A 215 13.14 5.68 -38.36
N LEU A 216 13.65 5.28 -37.18
CA LEU A 216 12.87 4.52 -36.20
C LEU A 216 11.66 5.30 -35.70
N GLN A 217 11.78 6.64 -35.55
CA GLN A 217 10.66 7.49 -35.12
C GLN A 217 9.53 7.45 -36.14
N LYS A 218 9.87 7.57 -37.43
CA LYS A 218 8.89 7.50 -38.52
C LYS A 218 8.16 6.16 -38.54
N LEU A 219 8.87 5.07 -38.26
CA LEU A 219 8.27 3.73 -38.20
C LEU A 219 7.29 3.58 -37.03
N ILE A 220 7.61 4.19 -35.88
CA ILE A 220 6.74 4.23 -34.71
C ILE A 220 5.46 5.00 -35.02
N ASP A 221 5.61 6.16 -35.66
CA ASP A 221 4.49 7.04 -36.01
C ASP A 221 3.59 6.41 -37.09
N ASP A 222 4.19 5.84 -38.15
CA ASP A 222 3.46 5.26 -39.28
C ASP A 222 2.71 3.96 -38.90
N LEU A 223 3.18 3.23 -37.88
CA LEU A 223 2.62 1.95 -37.44
C LEU A 223 1.91 2.00 -36.08
N ASP A 224 1.80 3.19 -35.46
CA ASP A 224 1.18 3.42 -34.15
C ASP A 224 1.73 2.49 -33.05
N LEU A 225 3.06 2.36 -32.99
CA LEU A 225 3.73 1.43 -32.08
C LEU A 225 3.77 1.98 -30.65
N VAL A 226 3.41 1.14 -29.67
CA VAL A 226 3.46 1.48 -28.25
C VAL A 226 4.55 0.71 -27.51
N LEU A 227 5.21 1.38 -26.56
CA LEU A 227 6.28 0.79 -25.76
C LEU A 227 5.71 -0.21 -24.75
N VAL A 228 6.11 -1.48 -24.85
CA VAL A 228 5.63 -2.58 -23.98
C VAL A 228 6.76 -3.22 -23.17
N GLY A 229 7.66 -2.40 -22.61
CA GLY A 229 8.77 -2.84 -21.75
C GLY A 229 9.86 -3.66 -22.47
N ALA A 230 11.02 -3.80 -21.83
CA ALA A 230 12.14 -4.61 -22.34
C ALA A 230 12.43 -5.75 -21.37
N SER A 231 12.44 -7.00 -21.87
CA SER A 231 12.90 -8.18 -21.12
C SER A 231 14.24 -8.67 -21.69
N PRO A 232 15.20 -9.09 -20.84
CA PRO A 232 16.41 -9.73 -21.32
C PRO A 232 16.05 -11.03 -22.05
N ILE A 233 16.57 -11.19 -23.27
CA ILE A 233 16.53 -12.48 -23.95
C ILE A 233 17.48 -13.39 -23.18
N ARG A 234 16.95 -14.35 -22.42
CA ARG A 234 17.76 -15.40 -21.81
C ARG A 234 18.33 -16.25 -22.95
N TYR A 235 19.64 -16.20 -23.13
CA TYR A 235 20.34 -17.22 -23.90
C TYR A 235 20.26 -18.52 -23.10
N GLY A 236 19.64 -19.55 -23.70
CA GLY A 236 19.68 -20.89 -23.16
C GLY A 236 21.05 -21.47 -23.43
N ASP A 237 21.75 -21.85 -22.36
CA ASP A 237 22.82 -22.85 -22.39
C ASP A 237 22.23 -24.22 -21.98
#